data_AF-X0TVZ8-F1
#
_entry.id   AF-X0TVZ8-F1
#
_cell.length_a   1.000
_cell.length_b   1.000
_cell.length_c   1.000
_cell.angle_alpha   90.00
_cell.angle_beta   90.00
_cell.angle_gamma   90.00
#
_symmetry.space_group_name_H-M   'P 1'
#
loop_
_entity.id
_entity.type
_entity.pdbx_description
1 polymer ?
#
loop_
_entity_poly.entity_id
_entity_poly.type
_entity_poly.pdbx_seq_one_letter_code
_entity_poly.pdbx_strand_id
1 'polypeptide(L)'
;SPFDAMVRKVGYPGELMEWHGHNDFHKALINPATAWLYGCSTCNGTLLGIGERTGNTPIEAMVIEAGQLRGQDPRIDYQVITEIGEYYRQRIGYHIPGNYPLVGREFNTTRAGIHADGLLKSEEIYSAFDTGGILASPPGVAITDKSGAAGIKHWIQANYNLDVPKDDTRLQALRMTVEAEYEAGRTTTISDEEMDRWYLLAFAHI
;
A
#
# COMPACT_ATOMS: atom_id res chain seq x y z
N SER A 1 29.52 -14.07 16.12
CA SER A 1 29.47 -14.47 14.69
C SER A 1 30.17 -13.40 13.84
N PRO A 2 30.34 -13.53 12.51
CA PRO A 2 30.85 -12.44 11.67
C PRO A 2 30.04 -11.14 11.79
N PHE A 3 28.76 -11.22 12.18
CA PHE A 3 27.90 -10.07 12.49
C PHE A 3 28.34 -9.30 13.74
N ASP A 4 28.93 -9.96 14.74
CA ASP A 4 29.47 -9.29 15.93
C ASP A 4 30.67 -8.37 15.61
N ALA A 5 31.36 -8.59 14.48
CA ALA A 5 32.67 -8.02 14.26
C ALA A 5 32.67 -6.53 13.88
N MET A 6 31.54 -5.97 13.42
CA MET A 6 31.50 -4.55 13.00
C MET A 6 31.03 -3.59 14.11
N VAL A 7 30.08 -3.96 14.96
CA VAL A 7 29.71 -3.19 16.18
C VAL A 7 30.90 -3.05 17.12
N ARG A 8 31.69 -4.13 17.27
CA ARG A 8 32.77 -4.24 18.26
C ARG A 8 33.94 -3.28 18.05
N LYS A 9 34.04 -2.59 16.90
CA LYS A 9 35.12 -1.61 16.65
C LYS A 9 34.88 -0.23 17.28
N VAL A 10 33.63 0.16 17.53
CA VAL A 10 33.29 1.48 18.06
C VAL A 10 33.33 1.54 19.59
N GLY A 11 33.37 0.37 20.25
CA GLY A 11 33.48 0.26 21.71
C GLY A 11 32.16 0.39 22.48
N TYR A 12 31.03 0.53 21.79
CA TYR A 12 29.69 0.62 22.40
C TYR A 12 28.85 -0.62 22.09
N PRO A 13 28.06 -1.14 23.04
CA PRO A 13 27.04 -2.14 22.77
C PRO A 13 26.01 -1.65 21.76
N GLY A 14 25.56 -2.55 20.87
CA GLY A 14 24.56 -2.23 19.85
C GLY A 14 23.23 -1.72 20.41
N GLU A 15 22.87 -2.14 21.63
CA GLU A 15 21.68 -1.70 22.37
C GLU A 15 21.68 -0.20 22.70
N LEU A 16 22.86 0.41 22.73
CA LEU A 16 23.05 1.85 22.96
C LEU A 16 23.20 2.63 21.66
N MET A 17 23.02 1.97 20.51
CA MET A 17 23.15 2.58 19.19
C MET A 17 21.77 2.74 18.54
N GLU A 18 21.53 3.96 18.08
CA GLU A 18 20.37 4.32 17.26
C GLU A 18 20.86 4.84 15.91
N TRP A 19 20.20 4.42 14.83
CA TRP A 19 20.34 5.04 13.54
C TRP A 19 19.27 6.13 13.38
N HIS A 20 19.66 7.35 13.01
CA HIS A 20 18.72 8.42 12.59
C HIS A 20 19.26 9.14 11.34
N GLY A 21 18.37 9.50 10.42
CA GLY A 21 18.72 10.13 9.16
C GLY A 21 17.57 10.13 8.15
N HIS A 22 17.84 10.71 7.00
CA HIS A 22 16.82 11.23 6.10
C HIS A 22 16.83 10.57 4.71
N ASN A 23 15.76 10.86 3.96
CA ASN A 23 15.51 10.26 2.66
C ASN A 23 16.06 11.04 1.45
N ASP A 24 16.98 12.00 1.66
CA ASP A 24 17.44 12.92 0.59
C ASP A 24 18.05 12.18 -0.62
N PHE A 25 18.49 10.93 -0.42
CA PHE A 25 19.08 10.06 -1.45
C PHE A 25 18.34 8.73 -1.63
N HIS A 26 17.05 8.63 -1.25
CA HIS A 26 16.26 7.40 -1.32
C HIS A 26 16.84 6.24 -0.48
N LYS A 27 17.48 6.55 0.65
CA LYS A 27 18.13 5.55 1.51
C LYS A 27 17.51 5.42 2.90
N ALA A 28 16.35 6.04 3.14
CA ALA A 28 15.73 6.06 4.46
C ALA A 28 15.27 4.66 4.94
N LEU A 29 15.08 3.68 4.05
CA LEU A 29 14.78 2.30 4.44
C LEU A 29 16.04 1.43 4.51
N ILE A 30 16.86 1.45 3.45
CA ILE A 30 18.01 0.55 3.35
C ILE A 30 19.11 0.86 4.36
N ASN A 31 19.33 2.14 4.71
CA ASN A 31 20.37 2.50 5.68
C ASN A 31 20.07 1.98 7.09
N PRO A 32 18.89 2.19 7.69
CA PRO A 32 18.58 1.62 9.01
C PRO A 32 18.51 0.09 8.99
N ALA A 33 17.98 -0.53 7.92
CA ALA A 33 18.02 -2.00 7.77
C ALA A 33 19.47 -2.52 7.76
N THR A 34 20.36 -1.85 7.03
CA THR A 34 21.80 -2.16 7.02
C THR A 34 22.41 -1.94 8.40
N ALA A 35 22.04 -0.86 9.10
CA ALA A 35 22.53 -0.60 10.45
C ALA A 35 22.16 -1.72 11.43
N TRP A 36 20.93 -2.26 11.33
CA TRP A 36 20.53 -3.46 12.09
C TRP A 36 21.39 -4.67 11.76
N LEU A 37 21.66 -4.92 10.47
CA LEU A 37 22.56 -6.01 10.07
C LEU A 37 23.99 -5.83 10.59
N TYR A 38 24.42 -4.59 10.79
CA TYR A 38 25.73 -4.30 11.39
C TYR A 38 25.67 -4.06 12.90
N GLY A 39 24.54 -4.42 13.53
CA GLY A 39 24.33 -4.55 14.97
C GLY A 39 23.98 -3.27 15.73
N CYS A 40 23.51 -2.23 15.05
CA CYS A 40 22.69 -1.19 15.67
C CYS A 40 21.36 -1.82 16.13
N SER A 41 20.85 -1.49 17.32
CA SER A 41 19.60 -2.12 17.82
C SER A 41 18.36 -1.29 17.59
N THR A 42 18.49 0.00 17.30
CA THR A 42 17.36 0.92 17.16
C THR A 42 17.48 1.74 15.89
N CYS A 43 16.35 2.00 15.24
CA CYS A 43 16.25 3.01 14.20
C CYS A 43 15.19 4.03 14.59
N ASN A 44 15.49 5.30 14.35
CA ASN A 44 14.56 6.39 14.47
C ASN A 44 13.82 6.60 13.16
N GLY A 45 12.56 6.99 13.24
CA GLY A 45 11.73 7.25 12.08
C GLY A 45 10.44 7.97 12.44
N THR A 46 9.57 8.07 11.45
CA THR A 46 8.23 8.66 11.56
C THR A 46 7.25 7.79 10.80
N LEU A 47 5.97 7.84 11.18
CA LEU A 47 4.91 7.21 10.38
C LEU A 47 4.90 7.82 8.97
N LEU A 48 4.82 6.96 7.96
CA LEU A 48 4.81 7.33 6.54
C LEU A 48 6.08 8.07 6.08
N GLY A 49 7.15 8.04 6.88
CA GLY A 49 8.41 8.72 6.60
C GLY A 49 8.30 10.25 6.57
N ILE A 50 7.21 10.84 7.08
CA ILE A 50 6.98 12.29 7.05
C ILE A 50 7.98 13.03 7.95
N GLY A 51 8.67 14.02 7.40
CA GLY A 51 9.65 14.82 8.13
C GLY A 51 10.18 15.97 7.29
N GLU A 52 11.29 16.58 7.74
CA GLU A 52 11.93 17.65 6.99
C GLU A 52 12.36 17.21 5.58
N ARG A 53 12.27 18.14 4.62
CA ARG A 53 12.70 17.97 3.23
C ARG A 53 12.03 16.77 2.55
N THR A 54 12.75 15.68 2.36
CA THR A 54 12.28 14.45 1.70
C THR A 54 11.84 13.37 2.70
N GLY A 55 11.88 13.66 4.00
CA GLY A 55 11.38 12.78 5.05
C GLY A 55 12.43 11.95 5.77
N ASN A 56 11.95 11.13 6.70
CA ASN A 56 12.69 10.22 7.57
C ASN A 56 12.43 8.75 7.20
N THR A 57 13.02 7.83 7.94
CA THR A 57 12.70 6.40 7.91
C THR A 57 11.20 6.16 8.16
N PRO A 58 10.49 5.47 7.24
CA PRO A 58 9.11 5.03 7.47
C PRO A 58 9.06 3.89 8.50
N ILE A 59 8.43 4.12 9.66
CA ILE A 59 8.37 3.13 10.76
C ILE A 59 7.62 1.87 10.33
N GLU A 60 6.49 2.02 9.64
CA GLU A 60 5.67 0.91 9.15
C GLU A 60 6.46 -0.03 8.23
N ALA A 61 7.35 0.53 7.40
CA ALA A 61 8.23 -0.27 6.55
C ALA A 61 9.32 -0.98 7.36
N MET A 62 9.88 -0.34 8.39
CA MET A 62 10.87 -0.98 9.27
C MET A 62 10.26 -2.14 10.08
N VAL A 63 8.97 -2.06 10.44
CA VAL A 63 8.25 -3.17 11.10
C VAL A 63 8.15 -4.39 10.17
N ILE A 64 7.85 -4.18 8.89
CA ILE A 64 7.85 -5.25 7.88
C ILE A 64 9.26 -5.80 7.67
N GLU A 65 10.27 -4.94 7.52
CA GLU A 65 11.67 -5.33 7.36
C GLU A 65 12.16 -6.18 8.55
N ALA A 66 11.81 -5.80 9.79
CA ALA A 66 12.14 -6.60 10.97
C ALA A 66 11.52 -8.00 10.91
N GLY A 67 10.27 -8.11 10.44
CA GLY A 67 9.59 -9.38 10.20
C GLY A 67 10.26 -10.22 9.11
N GLN A 68 10.76 -9.60 8.04
CA GLN A 68 11.50 -10.28 6.98
C GLN A 68 12.86 -10.79 7.45
N LEU A 69 13.55 -10.03 8.29
CA LEU A 69 14.88 -10.39 8.80
C LEU A 69 14.84 -11.44 9.92
N ARG A 70 13.82 -11.41 10.79
CA ARG A 70 13.78 -12.20 12.03
C ARG A 70 12.58 -13.16 12.14
N GLY A 71 11.68 -13.14 11.18
CA GLY A 71 10.35 -13.74 11.31
C GLY A 71 9.36 -12.76 11.96
N GLN A 72 8.07 -12.97 11.69
CA GLN A 72 7.00 -12.16 12.27
C GLN A 72 6.96 -12.30 13.79
N ASP A 73 6.77 -11.18 14.49
CA ASP A 73 6.60 -11.17 15.94
C ASP A 73 5.11 -11.25 16.28
N PRO A 74 4.63 -12.30 16.96
CA PRO A 74 3.21 -12.47 17.29
C PRO A 74 2.67 -11.40 18.26
N ARG A 75 3.54 -10.56 18.83
CA ARG A 75 3.15 -9.43 19.68
C ARG A 75 2.87 -8.16 18.88
N ILE A 76 3.24 -8.13 17.59
CA ILE A 76 2.98 -7.00 16.69
C ILE A 76 1.68 -7.28 15.94
N ASP A 77 0.75 -6.33 16.04
CA ASP A 77 -0.40 -6.29 15.15
C ASP A 77 -0.03 -5.54 13.86
N TYR A 78 0.21 -6.29 12.80
CA TYR A 78 0.60 -5.74 11.50
C TYR A 78 -0.56 -5.03 10.79
N GLN A 79 -1.83 -5.30 11.15
CA GLN A 79 -2.99 -4.66 10.53
C GLN A 79 -3.09 -3.18 10.90
N VAL A 80 -2.46 -2.76 12.00
CA VAL A 80 -2.31 -1.35 12.40
C VAL A 80 -1.61 -0.52 11.31
N ILE A 81 -0.81 -1.12 10.44
CA ILE A 81 -0.20 -0.42 9.29
C ILE A 81 -1.29 0.14 8.36
N THR A 82 -2.32 -0.63 8.07
CA THR A 82 -3.47 -0.18 7.26
C THR A 82 -4.28 0.89 8.00
N GLU A 83 -4.45 0.74 9.32
CA GLU A 83 -5.13 1.74 10.16
C GLU A 83 -4.39 3.08 10.19
N ILE A 84 -3.04 3.08 10.18
CA ILE A 84 -2.24 4.30 10.04
C ILE A 84 -2.60 5.02 8.75
N GLY A 85 -2.69 4.31 7.62
CA GLY A 85 -3.10 4.89 6.34
C GLY A 85 -4.48 5.56 6.41
N GLU A 86 -5.47 4.87 6.99
CA GLU A 86 -6.82 5.42 7.16
C GLU A 86 -6.86 6.60 8.14
N TYR A 87 -6.14 6.53 9.25
CA TYR A 87 -6.06 7.63 10.21
C TYR A 87 -5.47 8.90 9.56
N TYR A 88 -4.39 8.76 8.80
CA TYR A 88 -3.77 9.89 8.10
C TYR A 88 -4.71 10.51 7.07
N ARG A 89 -5.44 9.69 6.31
CA ARG A 89 -6.44 10.17 5.34
C ARG A 89 -7.63 10.86 6.03
N GLN A 90 -8.25 10.20 7.00
CA GLN A 90 -9.55 10.60 7.55
C GLN A 90 -9.45 11.63 8.69
N ARG A 91 -8.38 11.57 9.50
CA ARG A 91 -8.24 12.40 10.70
C ARG A 91 -7.23 13.52 10.54
N ILE A 92 -6.11 13.25 9.88
CA ILE A 92 -5.08 14.27 9.62
C ILE A 92 -5.39 15.05 8.34
N GLY A 93 -6.07 14.44 7.37
CA GLY A 93 -6.28 15.04 6.05
C GLY A 93 -5.01 15.03 5.20
N TYR A 94 -4.06 14.14 5.50
CA TYR A 94 -2.85 13.98 4.73
C TYR A 94 -3.13 13.17 3.46
N HIS A 95 -2.69 13.69 2.31
CA HIS A 95 -2.78 12.97 1.05
C HIS A 95 -1.66 11.93 0.94
N ILE A 96 -2.04 10.65 1.01
CA ILE A 96 -1.13 9.52 0.77
C ILE A 96 -1.25 9.14 -0.72
N PRO A 97 -0.16 9.12 -1.49
CA PRO A 97 -0.20 8.63 -2.86
C PRO A 97 -0.80 7.22 -2.94
N GLY A 98 -1.67 6.97 -3.92
CA GLY A 98 -2.35 5.68 -4.06
C GLY A 98 -1.40 4.48 -4.16
N ASN A 99 -0.22 4.67 -4.75
CA ASN A 99 0.81 3.64 -4.90
C ASN A 99 1.87 3.65 -3.77
N TYR A 100 1.65 4.37 -2.68
CA TYR A 100 2.59 4.38 -1.56
C TYR A 100 2.70 2.97 -0.94
N PRO A 101 3.91 2.44 -0.66
CA PRO A 101 4.08 1.09 -0.13
C PRO A 101 3.27 0.83 1.14
N LEU A 102 2.66 -0.37 1.23
CA LEU A 102 1.93 -0.88 2.40
C LEU A 102 0.60 -0.19 2.75
N VAL A 103 0.48 1.13 2.56
CA VAL A 103 -0.69 1.91 3.02
C VAL A 103 -1.46 2.66 1.93
N GLY A 104 -0.88 2.77 0.73
CA GLY A 104 -1.54 3.41 -0.42
C GLY A 104 -2.67 2.53 -0.94
N ARG A 105 -3.84 3.08 -1.28
CA ARG A 105 -5.02 2.27 -1.66
C ARG A 105 -4.78 1.31 -2.83
N GLU A 106 -3.83 1.63 -3.70
CA GLU A 106 -3.53 0.87 -4.92
C GLU A 106 -2.22 0.07 -4.82
N PHE A 107 -1.58 -0.02 -3.65
CA PHE A 107 -0.22 -0.60 -3.52
C PHE A 107 -0.14 -2.07 -3.93
N ASN A 108 -1.25 -2.80 -3.76
CA ASN A 108 -1.41 -4.22 -4.07
C ASN A 108 -2.43 -4.45 -5.21
N THR A 109 -2.73 -3.41 -5.99
CA THR A 109 -3.69 -3.49 -7.10
C THR A 109 -2.98 -3.74 -8.43
N THR A 110 -3.41 -4.78 -9.14
CA THR A 110 -2.86 -5.13 -10.44
C THR A 110 -3.65 -4.52 -11.60
N ARG A 111 -2.91 -4.04 -12.61
CA ARG A 111 -3.46 -3.23 -13.73
C ARG A 111 -3.40 -3.93 -15.09
N ALA A 112 -2.50 -4.89 -15.27
CA ALA A 112 -2.35 -5.58 -16.55
C ALA A 112 -3.31 -6.77 -16.61
N GLY A 113 -4.05 -6.92 -17.72
CA GLY A 113 -5.02 -8.02 -17.88
C GLY A 113 -4.42 -9.42 -17.70
N ILE A 114 -3.17 -9.61 -18.14
CA ILE A 114 -2.40 -10.85 -17.89
C ILE A 114 -2.09 -11.08 -16.41
N HIS A 115 -1.87 -10.01 -15.65
CA HIS A 115 -1.61 -10.10 -14.21
C HIS A 115 -2.91 -10.33 -13.44
N ALA A 116 -4.04 -9.78 -13.89
CA ALA A 116 -5.35 -10.02 -13.28
C ALA A 116 -5.77 -11.49 -13.45
N ASP A 117 -5.64 -12.04 -14.66
CA ASP A 117 -5.88 -13.48 -14.92
C ASP A 117 -4.91 -14.36 -14.13
N GLY A 118 -3.65 -13.95 -14.02
CA GLY A 118 -2.65 -14.63 -13.21
C GLY A 118 -2.93 -14.61 -11.70
N LEU A 119 -3.35 -13.47 -11.16
CA LEU A 119 -3.74 -13.29 -9.76
C LEU A 119 -4.92 -14.19 -9.39
N LEU A 120 -5.91 -14.32 -10.29
CA LEU A 120 -7.05 -15.23 -10.10
C LEU A 120 -6.64 -16.70 -10.07
N LYS A 121 -5.55 -17.07 -10.73
CA LYS A 121 -5.03 -18.45 -10.76
C LYS A 121 -4.14 -18.76 -9.57
N SER A 122 -3.28 -17.81 -9.20
CA SER A 122 -2.38 -17.93 -8.05
C SER A 122 -1.94 -16.54 -7.61
N GLU A 123 -2.40 -16.14 -6.43
CA GLU A 123 -2.06 -14.87 -5.82
C GLU A 123 -0.55 -14.71 -5.61
N GLU A 124 0.13 -15.78 -5.18
CA GLU A 124 1.57 -15.79 -4.88
C GLU A 124 2.46 -15.42 -6.07
N ILE A 125 1.98 -15.57 -7.31
CA ILE A 125 2.76 -15.20 -8.50
C ILE A 125 2.85 -13.68 -8.65
N TYR A 126 1.86 -12.94 -8.15
CA TYR A 126 1.72 -11.50 -8.37
C TYR A 126 1.73 -10.66 -7.08
N SER A 127 1.67 -11.31 -5.91
CA SER A 127 1.81 -10.69 -4.60
C SER A 127 3.19 -10.95 -4.01
N ALA A 128 3.87 -9.89 -3.57
CA ALA A 128 5.20 -10.03 -2.96
C ALA A 128 5.16 -10.72 -1.58
N PHE A 129 4.00 -10.68 -0.90
CA PHE A 129 3.71 -11.32 0.37
C PHE A 129 2.18 -11.41 0.58
N ASP A 130 1.73 -12.12 1.62
CA ASP A 130 0.31 -12.24 1.99
C ASP A 130 -0.24 -10.91 2.55
N THR A 131 -0.63 -10.02 1.64
CA THR A 131 -1.18 -8.69 1.99
C THR A 131 -2.53 -8.77 2.71
N GLY A 132 -3.36 -9.76 2.38
CA GLY A 132 -4.65 -10.00 3.03
C GLY A 132 -4.48 -10.43 4.49
N GLY A 133 -3.63 -11.43 4.75
CA GLY A 133 -3.39 -11.94 6.10
C GLY A 133 -2.58 -10.98 6.98
N ILE A 134 -1.55 -10.33 6.42
CA ILE A 134 -0.63 -9.49 7.20
C ILE A 134 -1.19 -8.08 7.41
N LEU A 135 -1.82 -7.49 6.39
CA LEU A 135 -2.23 -6.07 6.41
C LEU A 135 -3.75 -5.88 6.40
N ALA A 136 -4.55 -6.94 6.32
CA ALA A 136 -5.99 -6.82 6.05
C ALA A 136 -6.30 -6.04 4.76
N SER A 137 -5.38 -6.09 3.79
CA SER A 137 -5.50 -5.43 2.49
C SER A 137 -5.31 -6.48 1.40
N PRO A 138 -6.38 -7.18 0.96
CA PRO A 138 -6.26 -8.20 -0.08
C PRO A 138 -5.97 -7.58 -1.45
N PRO A 139 -5.36 -8.31 -2.40
CA PRO A 139 -5.04 -7.79 -3.72
C PRO A 139 -6.26 -7.30 -4.51
N GLY A 140 -6.09 -6.19 -5.22
CA GLY A 140 -7.12 -5.57 -6.06
C GLY A 140 -6.87 -5.77 -7.55
N VAL A 141 -7.92 -5.59 -8.35
CA VAL A 141 -7.85 -5.53 -9.82
C VAL A 141 -8.36 -4.17 -10.29
N ALA A 142 -7.55 -3.45 -11.06
CA ALA A 142 -7.90 -2.11 -11.54
C ALA A 142 -9.02 -2.12 -12.59
N ILE A 143 -9.74 -1.00 -12.68
CA ILE A 143 -10.81 -0.81 -13.64
C ILE A 143 -10.26 -0.34 -15.00
N THR A 144 -10.69 -1.03 -16.06
CA THR A 144 -10.42 -0.71 -17.47
C THR A 144 -11.67 -0.91 -18.33
N ASP A 145 -11.58 -0.62 -19.63
CA ASP A 145 -12.63 -0.93 -20.62
C ASP A 145 -12.97 -2.43 -20.69
N LYS A 146 -12.11 -3.30 -20.16
CA LYS A 146 -12.35 -4.75 -20.10
C LYS A 146 -13.03 -5.22 -18.82
N SER A 147 -13.13 -4.38 -17.79
CA SER A 147 -13.72 -4.74 -16.51
C SER A 147 -15.24 -4.96 -16.59
N GLY A 148 -15.92 -4.23 -17.48
CA GLY A 148 -17.38 -4.26 -17.63
C GLY A 148 -18.15 -3.96 -16.33
N ALA A 149 -19.47 -4.18 -16.35
CA ALA A 149 -20.32 -3.94 -15.19
C ALA A 149 -19.96 -4.84 -13.98
N ALA A 150 -19.46 -6.05 -14.23
CA ALA A 150 -19.09 -6.98 -13.16
C ALA A 150 -17.86 -6.51 -12.37
N GLY A 151 -16.83 -6.01 -13.06
CA GLY A 151 -15.65 -5.44 -12.40
C GLY A 151 -15.97 -4.18 -11.61
N ILE A 152 -16.79 -3.29 -12.17
CA ILE A 152 -17.23 -2.06 -11.46
C ILE A 152 -18.08 -2.42 -10.23
N LYS A 153 -19.00 -3.40 -10.35
CA LYS A 153 -19.77 -3.90 -9.21
C LYS A 153 -18.85 -4.43 -8.10
N HIS A 154 -17.84 -5.23 -8.46
CA HIS A 154 -16.90 -5.78 -7.50
C HIS A 154 -16.10 -4.67 -6.80
N TRP A 155 -15.67 -3.65 -7.55
CA TRP A 155 -15.00 -2.47 -7.00
C TRP A 155 -15.89 -1.70 -6.02
N ILE A 156 -17.19 -1.49 -6.32
CA ILE A 156 -18.13 -0.85 -5.38
C ILE A 156 -18.28 -1.67 -4.10
N GLN A 157 -18.43 -2.99 -4.23
CA GLN A 157 -18.56 -3.88 -3.08
C GLN A 157 -17.31 -3.84 -2.19
N ALA A 158 -16.12 -3.84 -2.77
CA ALA A 158 -14.86 -3.77 -2.05
C ALA A 158 -14.65 -2.42 -1.32
N ASN A 159 -15.02 -1.31 -1.95
CA ASN A 159 -14.73 0.03 -1.42
C ASN A 159 -15.84 0.62 -0.53
N TYR A 160 -17.10 0.24 -0.73
CA TYR A 160 -18.25 0.80 0.02
C TYR A 160 -19.09 -0.26 0.74
N ASN A 161 -18.68 -1.53 0.70
CA ASN A 161 -19.43 -2.65 1.28
C ASN A 161 -20.91 -2.68 0.82
N LEU A 162 -21.13 -2.35 -0.46
CA LEU A 162 -22.45 -2.22 -1.08
C LEU A 162 -22.61 -3.23 -2.22
N ASP A 163 -23.62 -4.10 -2.13
CA ASP A 163 -23.99 -5.00 -3.23
C ASP A 163 -25.02 -4.34 -4.14
N VAL A 164 -24.63 -4.08 -5.39
CA VAL A 164 -25.46 -3.39 -6.39
C VAL A 164 -26.00 -4.38 -7.43
N PRO A 165 -27.30 -4.36 -7.78
CA PRO A 165 -27.85 -5.17 -8.88
C PRO A 165 -27.17 -4.89 -10.23
N LYS A 166 -27.07 -5.90 -11.11
CA LYS A 166 -26.39 -5.75 -12.42
C LYS A 166 -27.10 -4.76 -13.36
N ASP A 167 -28.40 -4.61 -13.20
CA ASP A 167 -29.29 -3.73 -13.94
C ASP A 167 -29.48 -2.35 -13.27
N ASP A 168 -28.77 -2.07 -12.17
CA ASP A 168 -28.81 -0.77 -11.51
C ASP A 168 -28.33 0.33 -12.45
N THR A 169 -29.15 1.37 -12.63
CA THR A 169 -28.87 2.48 -13.55
C THR A 169 -27.62 3.27 -13.17
N ARG A 170 -27.27 3.34 -11.88
CA ARG A 170 -26.06 4.01 -11.38
C ARG A 170 -24.81 3.20 -11.72
N LEU A 171 -24.89 1.87 -11.60
CA LEU A 171 -23.82 0.97 -12.06
C LEU A 171 -23.60 1.11 -13.57
N GLN A 172 -24.69 1.18 -14.35
CA GLN A 172 -24.60 1.39 -15.80
C GLN A 172 -24.04 2.77 -16.16
N ALA A 173 -24.39 3.82 -15.39
CA ALA A 173 -23.81 5.15 -15.56
C ALA A 173 -22.29 5.14 -15.35
N LEU A 174 -21.81 4.50 -14.28
CA LEU A 174 -20.36 4.34 -14.04
C LEU A 174 -19.68 3.57 -15.18
N ARG A 175 -20.29 2.48 -15.66
CA ARG A 175 -19.76 1.74 -16.82
C ARG A 175 -19.63 2.63 -18.04
N MET A 176 -20.65 3.44 -18.34
CA MET A 176 -20.62 4.35 -19.48
C MET A 176 -19.56 5.45 -19.30
N THR A 177 -19.34 5.95 -18.09
CA THR A 177 -18.24 6.90 -17.80
C THR A 177 -16.88 6.28 -18.08
N VAL A 178 -16.64 5.04 -17.61
CA VAL A 178 -15.40 4.32 -17.91
C VAL A 178 -15.23 4.13 -19.42
N GLU A 179 -16.26 3.66 -20.12
CA GLU A 179 -16.21 3.45 -21.58
C GLU A 179 -15.91 4.75 -22.33
N ALA A 180 -16.55 5.85 -21.97
CA ALA A 180 -16.35 7.16 -22.60
C ALA A 180 -14.90 7.66 -22.48
N GLU A 181 -14.22 7.41 -21.36
CA GLU A 181 -12.81 7.77 -21.19
C GLU A 181 -11.90 7.01 -22.16
N TYR A 182 -12.15 5.73 -22.38
CA TYR A 182 -11.39 4.92 -23.34
C TYR A 182 -11.73 5.25 -24.78
N GLU A 183 -12.99 5.56 -25.09
CA GLU A 183 -13.41 6.09 -26.39
C GLU A 183 -12.75 7.45 -26.69
N ALA A 184 -12.52 8.27 -25.68
CA ALA A 184 -11.77 9.53 -25.77
C ALA A 184 -10.25 9.33 -25.94
N GLY A 185 -9.77 8.09 -26.02
CA GLY A 185 -8.37 7.76 -26.30
C GLY A 185 -7.50 7.55 -25.07
N ARG A 186 -8.08 7.36 -23.87
CA ARG A 186 -7.32 6.98 -22.68
C ARG A 186 -6.57 5.67 -22.90
N THR A 187 -5.31 5.63 -22.47
CA THR A 187 -4.44 4.43 -22.52
C THR A 187 -4.01 3.93 -21.14
N THR A 188 -4.35 4.67 -20.08
CA THR A 188 -4.09 4.32 -18.68
C THR A 188 -5.28 3.58 -18.07
N THR A 189 -5.08 2.94 -16.90
CA THR A 189 -6.21 2.45 -16.10
C THR A 189 -6.99 3.60 -15.48
N ILE A 190 -8.22 3.33 -15.04
CA ILE A 190 -8.92 4.25 -14.15
C ILE A 190 -8.35 4.09 -12.74
N SER A 191 -7.99 5.19 -12.08
CA SER A 191 -7.54 5.16 -10.68
C SER A 191 -8.70 4.99 -9.71
N ASP A 192 -8.42 4.56 -8.49
CA ASP A 192 -9.44 4.49 -7.44
C ASP A 192 -9.98 5.88 -7.10
N GLU A 193 -9.18 6.94 -7.21
CA GLU A 193 -9.62 8.32 -6.99
C GLU A 193 -10.58 8.83 -8.06
N GLU A 194 -10.39 8.41 -9.32
CA GLU A 194 -11.33 8.71 -10.41
C GLU A 194 -12.63 7.94 -10.21
N MET A 195 -12.53 6.64 -9.91
CA MET A 195 -13.69 5.79 -9.62
C MET A 195 -14.49 6.29 -8.41
N ASP A 196 -13.81 6.67 -7.32
CA ASP A 196 -14.43 7.23 -6.10
C ASP A 196 -15.20 8.51 -6.40
N ARG A 197 -14.61 9.41 -7.20
CA ARG A 197 -15.29 10.64 -7.63
C ARG A 197 -16.53 10.36 -8.46
N TRP A 198 -16.45 9.46 -9.44
CA TRP A 198 -17.59 9.12 -10.29
C TRP A 198 -18.67 8.37 -9.49
N TYR A 199 -18.26 7.50 -8.57
CA TYR A 199 -19.16 6.83 -7.64
C TYR A 199 -19.93 7.85 -6.81
N LEU A 200 -19.23 8.79 -6.17
CA LEU A 200 -19.88 9.83 -5.37
C LEU A 200 -20.86 10.65 -6.23
N LEU A 201 -20.53 10.98 -7.47
CA LEU A 201 -21.46 11.68 -8.38
C LEU A 201 -22.69 10.83 -8.74
N ALA A 202 -22.51 9.54 -9.04
CA ALA A 202 -23.60 8.65 -9.44
C ALA A 202 -24.49 8.21 -8.25
N PHE A 203 -23.95 8.19 -7.03
CA PHE A 203 -24.61 7.71 -5.82
C PHE A 203 -25.00 8.81 -4.82
N ALA A 204 -24.64 10.07 -5.05
CA ALA A 204 -24.99 11.22 -4.17
C ALA A 204 -26.48 11.61 -4.15
N HIS A 205 -27.32 11.04 -5.02
CA HIS A 205 -28.77 11.28 -5.00
C HIS A 205 -29.50 10.32 -4.06
N ILE A 206 -29.23 10.43 -2.75
CA ILE A 206 -30.13 9.99 -1.66
C ILE A 206 -30.02 10.98 -0.50
#